data_AF-A0A2G2Q9T5-F1
#
_entry.id   AF-A0A2G2Q9T5-F1
#
_cell.length_a   1.000
_cell.length_b   1.000
_cell.length_c   1.000
_cell.angle_alpha   90.00
_cell.angle_beta   90.00
_cell.angle_gamma   90.00
#
_symmetry.space_group_name_H-M   'P 1'
#
loop_
_entity.id
_entity.type
_entity.pdbx_description
1 polymer ?
#
loop_
_entity_poly.entity_id
_entity_poly.type
_entity_poly.pdbx_seq_one_letter_code
_entity_poly.pdbx_strand_id
1 'polypeptide(L)'
;MSQASVAIKGGVLKGNGIITSDVTVNGTDINNLAYLAPGNSIDTLTIDGNYTQGQFGVLDIEFDESSIDVLAISGIASLGGTLNFDFTGSIIELGSFSFLTFASIIGSFDSIIMPTFSGFNFDVVFGDTFADLVITTSVVVGEVPVPAALFLFGPALLGFFGLRRKAKNSVA
;
A
#
# COMPACT_ATOMS: atom_id res chain seq x y z
N MET A 1 -27.48 10.96 24.97
CA MET A 1 -27.98 10.87 23.58
C MET A 1 -27.05 9.92 22.86
N SER A 2 -27.55 8.81 22.29
CA SER A 2 -26.74 7.99 21.40
C SER A 2 -26.33 8.89 20.23
N GLN A 3 -25.04 9.02 19.95
CA GLN A 3 -24.60 9.67 18.71
C GLN A 3 -25.27 8.93 17.54
N ALA A 4 -25.83 9.68 16.58
CA ALA A 4 -26.30 9.08 15.35
C ALA A 4 -25.09 8.48 14.63
N SER A 5 -25.23 7.28 14.07
CA SER A 5 -24.19 6.66 13.25
C SER A 5 -24.72 6.37 11.86
N VAL A 6 -23.84 6.49 10.88
CA VAL A 6 -24.10 6.09 9.50
C VAL A 6 -23.54 4.68 9.32
N ALA A 7 -24.39 3.75 8.91
CA ALA A 7 -23.98 2.38 8.63
C ALA A 7 -24.22 2.05 7.15
N ILE A 8 -23.14 1.82 6.41
CA ILE A 8 -23.15 1.39 5.01
C ILE A 8 -23.00 -0.12 5.01
N LYS A 9 -24.09 -0.83 4.65
CA LYS A 9 -24.19 -2.30 4.74
C LYS A 9 -24.21 -3.01 3.37
N GLY A 10 -23.98 -2.25 2.31
CA GLY A 10 -24.01 -2.71 0.93
C GLY A 10 -24.11 -1.51 -0.02
N GLY A 11 -23.70 -1.70 -1.27
CA GLY A 11 -23.72 -0.66 -2.29
C GLY A 11 -22.62 0.38 -2.12
N VAL A 12 -22.79 1.56 -2.72
CA VAL A 12 -21.77 2.61 -2.79
C VAL A 12 -22.30 3.90 -2.19
N LEU A 13 -21.55 4.49 -1.25
CA LEU A 13 -21.67 5.90 -0.92
C LEU A 13 -20.53 6.65 -1.60
N LYS A 14 -20.85 7.49 -2.58
CA LYS A 14 -19.89 8.35 -3.30
C LYS A 14 -20.24 9.82 -3.13
N GLY A 15 -19.24 10.67 -2.93
CA GLY A 15 -19.41 12.12 -2.86
C GLY A 15 -18.37 12.82 -1.99
N ASN A 16 -18.39 14.15 -2.06
CA ASN A 16 -17.65 15.05 -1.18
C ASN A 16 -18.56 15.67 -0.11
N GLY A 17 -17.98 16.31 0.91
CA GLY A 17 -18.72 17.03 1.96
C GLY A 17 -18.36 16.58 3.39
N ILE A 18 -19.26 16.79 4.35
CA ILE A 18 -19.04 16.47 5.77
C ILE A 18 -20.15 15.56 6.30
N ILE A 19 -19.77 14.41 6.85
CA ILE A 19 -20.62 13.54 7.67
C ILE A 19 -20.32 13.81 9.14
N THR A 20 -21.22 14.49 9.84
CA THR A 20 -21.08 14.84 11.27
C THR A 20 -21.57 13.71 12.18
N SER A 21 -21.00 12.52 12.02
CA SER A 21 -21.41 11.29 12.72
C SER A 21 -20.32 10.23 12.60
N ASP A 22 -20.34 9.24 13.49
CA ASP A 22 -19.53 8.04 13.31
C ASP A 22 -20.02 7.26 12.09
N VAL A 23 -19.08 6.72 11.30
CA VAL A 23 -19.36 5.98 10.07
C VAL A 23 -18.82 4.56 10.18
N THR A 24 -19.66 3.58 9.86
CA THR A 24 -19.25 2.19 9.70
C THR A 24 -19.53 1.73 8.27
N VAL A 25 -18.50 1.18 7.62
CA VAL A 25 -18.55 0.65 6.27
C VAL A 25 -18.25 -0.83 6.35
N ASN A 26 -19.30 -1.65 6.29
CA ASN A 26 -19.15 -3.09 6.32
C ASN A 26 -20.34 -3.74 5.63
N GLY A 27 -20.08 -4.34 4.48
CA GLY A 27 -21.03 -5.20 3.78
C GLY A 27 -21.48 -6.38 4.63
N THR A 28 -22.38 -7.19 4.07
CA THR A 28 -22.88 -8.39 4.76
C THR A 28 -22.03 -9.63 4.48
N ASP A 29 -21.49 -9.73 3.27
CA ASP A 29 -20.70 -10.85 2.77
C ASP A 29 -19.95 -10.47 1.47
N ILE A 30 -19.19 -11.41 0.91
CA ILE A 30 -18.37 -11.20 -0.30
C ILE A 30 -19.17 -10.81 -1.55
N ASN A 31 -20.47 -11.12 -1.62
CA ASN A 31 -21.33 -10.76 -2.75
C ASN A 31 -22.09 -9.45 -2.50
N ASN A 32 -21.98 -8.87 -1.31
CA ASN A 32 -22.65 -7.63 -0.93
C ASN A 32 -21.71 -6.77 -0.08
N LEU A 33 -20.65 -6.28 -0.73
CA LEU A 33 -19.68 -5.35 -0.16
C LEU A 33 -20.30 -3.95 0.01
N ALA A 34 -19.76 -3.20 0.97
CA ALA A 34 -20.08 -1.79 1.18
C ALA A 34 -18.88 -0.94 0.74
N TYR A 35 -19.12 0.01 -0.15
CA TYR A 35 -18.09 0.91 -0.68
C TYR A 35 -18.28 2.31 -0.10
N LEU A 36 -17.18 2.92 0.31
CA LEU A 36 -17.05 4.35 0.52
C LEU A 36 -16.07 4.90 -0.51
N ALA A 37 -16.55 5.76 -1.39
CA ALA A 37 -15.76 6.43 -2.42
C ALA A 37 -15.79 7.94 -2.16
N PRO A 38 -14.76 8.51 -1.49
CA PRO A 38 -14.65 9.95 -1.35
C PRO A 38 -14.71 10.66 -2.71
N GLY A 39 -15.09 11.93 -2.70
CA GLY A 39 -15.04 12.77 -3.89
C GLY A 39 -16.25 12.69 -4.83
N ASN A 40 -16.35 13.69 -5.71
CA ASN A 40 -17.26 13.71 -6.86
C ASN A 40 -16.42 13.99 -8.12
N SER A 41 -15.81 12.94 -8.69
CA SER A 41 -14.43 12.98 -9.21
C SER A 41 -13.45 13.10 -8.03
N ILE A 42 -12.21 13.53 -8.25
CA ILE A 42 -11.23 13.69 -7.19
C ILE A 42 -11.56 14.87 -6.26
N ASP A 43 -11.95 14.59 -5.01
CA ASP A 43 -12.16 15.59 -3.95
C ASP A 43 -12.17 14.95 -2.53
N THR A 44 -12.49 15.73 -1.49
CA THR A 44 -12.46 15.30 -0.09
C THR A 44 -13.85 14.94 0.45
N LEU A 45 -13.95 13.77 1.11
CA LEU A 45 -15.03 13.45 2.03
C LEU A 45 -14.52 13.53 3.47
N THR A 46 -15.18 14.34 4.29
CA THR A 46 -14.86 14.48 5.71
C THR A 46 -15.84 13.69 6.57
N ILE A 47 -15.31 12.93 7.52
CA ILE A 47 -16.03 12.32 8.62
C ILE A 47 -15.64 13.08 9.89
N ASP A 48 -16.57 13.89 10.40
CA ASP A 48 -16.42 14.52 11.71
C ASP A 48 -16.91 13.56 12.80
N GLY A 49 -16.08 12.55 13.05
CA GLY A 49 -16.37 11.40 13.91
C GLY A 49 -15.35 10.27 13.71
N ASN A 50 -15.65 9.10 14.25
CA ASN A 50 -14.87 7.90 14.03
C ASN A 50 -15.26 7.19 12.72
N TYR A 51 -14.30 6.53 12.10
CA TYR A 51 -14.49 5.69 10.93
C TYR A 51 -14.17 4.23 11.27
N THR A 52 -15.03 3.30 10.87
CA THR A 52 -14.78 1.86 10.98
C THR A 52 -15.03 1.19 9.64
N GLN A 53 -13.96 0.65 9.05
CA GLN A 53 -14.06 -0.24 7.90
C GLN A 53 -14.00 -1.69 8.36
N GLY A 54 -15.06 -2.44 8.11
CA GLY A 54 -15.13 -3.87 8.42
C GLY A 54 -14.56 -4.73 7.29
N GLN A 55 -14.55 -6.05 7.52
CA GLN A 55 -14.01 -7.06 6.59
C GLN A 55 -14.64 -6.99 5.17
N PHE A 56 -15.90 -6.59 5.07
CA PHE A 56 -16.63 -6.47 3.79
C PHE A 56 -16.80 -5.00 3.38
N GLY A 57 -15.98 -4.11 3.93
CA GLY A 57 -15.88 -2.71 3.54
C GLY A 57 -14.78 -2.49 2.51
N VAL A 58 -15.02 -1.56 1.59
CA VAL A 58 -14.05 -1.10 0.60
C VAL A 58 -13.94 0.41 0.69
N LEU A 59 -12.72 0.92 0.87
CA LEU A 59 -12.39 2.32 0.61
C LEU A 59 -11.86 2.40 -0.81
N ASP A 60 -12.54 3.18 -1.65
CA ASP A 60 -12.24 3.34 -3.06
C ASP A 60 -11.70 4.75 -3.32
N ILE A 61 -10.47 4.87 -3.80
CA ILE A 61 -9.74 6.14 -3.94
C ILE A 61 -9.41 6.37 -5.42
N GLU A 62 -9.98 7.41 -6.02
CA GLU A 62 -9.60 7.87 -7.35
C GLU A 62 -8.35 8.76 -7.26
N PHE A 63 -7.44 8.65 -8.22
CA PHE A 63 -6.30 9.57 -8.36
C PHE A 63 -5.93 9.81 -9.82
N ASP A 64 -5.25 10.92 -10.08
CA ASP A 64 -4.74 11.33 -11.39
C ASP A 64 -3.29 11.83 -11.30
N GLU A 65 -2.80 12.52 -12.32
CA GLU A 65 -1.45 13.11 -12.38
C GLU A 65 -1.12 14.04 -11.20
N SER A 66 -2.13 14.68 -10.63
CA SER A 66 -2.01 15.88 -9.80
C SER A 66 -2.77 15.80 -8.48
N SER A 67 -3.79 14.96 -8.42
CA SER A 67 -4.81 14.96 -7.37
C SER A 67 -5.17 13.55 -6.95
N ILE A 68 -5.63 13.40 -5.70
CA ILE A 68 -6.11 12.14 -5.13
C ILE A 68 -7.35 12.40 -4.27
N ASP A 69 -8.28 11.45 -4.27
CA ASP A 69 -9.41 11.46 -3.33
C ASP A 69 -8.90 11.41 -1.90
N VAL A 70 -9.57 12.16 -1.02
CA VAL A 70 -9.20 12.22 0.39
C VAL A 70 -10.37 11.81 1.27
N LEU A 71 -10.17 10.80 2.11
CA LEU A 71 -11.01 10.55 3.26
C LEU A 71 -10.38 11.25 4.50
N ALA A 72 -11.02 12.30 4.98
CA ALA A 72 -10.55 13.05 6.14
C ALA A 72 -11.36 12.71 7.39
N ILE A 73 -10.74 12.09 8.40
CA ILE A 73 -11.40 11.60 9.61
C ILE A 73 -10.93 12.44 10.81
N SER A 74 -11.84 13.07 11.54
CA SER A 74 -11.47 13.86 12.73
C SER A 74 -11.16 13.00 13.96
N GLY A 75 -11.66 11.76 13.98
CA GLY A 75 -11.48 10.79 15.07
C GLY A 75 -10.57 9.61 14.72
N ILE A 76 -10.93 8.45 15.27
CA ILE A 76 -10.20 7.19 15.11
C ILE A 76 -10.58 6.55 13.77
N ALA A 77 -9.59 6.12 13.00
CA ALA A 77 -9.76 5.24 11.85
C ALA A 77 -9.48 3.78 12.24
N SER A 78 -10.53 2.96 12.35
CA SER A 78 -10.41 1.52 12.51
C SER A 78 -10.46 0.86 11.13
N LEU A 79 -9.34 0.31 10.67
CA LEU A 79 -9.19 -0.21 9.31
C LEU A 79 -9.26 -1.75 9.28
N GLY A 80 -9.83 -2.25 8.18
CA GLY A 80 -9.99 -3.66 7.82
C GLY A 80 -10.47 -3.74 6.36
N GLY A 81 -10.78 -4.92 5.85
CA GLY A 81 -11.32 -5.06 4.49
C GLY A 81 -10.36 -4.58 3.40
N THR A 82 -10.87 -3.92 2.37
CA THR A 82 -10.09 -3.59 1.16
C THR A 82 -9.88 -2.09 0.98
N LEU A 83 -8.64 -1.69 0.64
CA LEU A 83 -8.34 -0.41 0.02
C LEU A 83 -8.15 -0.61 -1.47
N ASN A 84 -8.84 0.16 -2.30
CA ASN A 84 -8.72 0.14 -3.76
C ASN A 84 -8.25 1.51 -4.26
N PHE A 85 -7.28 1.52 -5.17
CA PHE A 85 -6.88 2.71 -5.90
C PHE A 85 -7.26 2.58 -7.37
N ASP A 86 -7.98 3.59 -7.88
CA ASP A 86 -8.36 3.70 -9.29
C ASP A 86 -7.68 4.90 -9.94
N PHE A 87 -6.85 4.65 -10.95
CA PHE A 87 -6.18 5.71 -11.69
C PHE A 87 -7.08 6.19 -12.83
N THR A 88 -7.48 7.46 -12.79
CA THR A 88 -8.42 8.06 -13.76
C THR A 88 -7.75 9.00 -14.77
N GLY A 89 -6.44 9.25 -14.61
CA GLY A 89 -5.64 10.09 -15.49
C GLY A 89 -5.16 9.40 -16.76
N SER A 90 -4.18 10.02 -17.43
CA SER A 90 -3.54 9.54 -18.67
C SER A 90 -2.03 9.30 -18.52
N ILE A 91 -1.37 9.95 -17.57
CA ILE A 91 0.07 9.88 -17.33
C ILE A 91 0.33 9.59 -15.84
N ILE A 92 1.25 8.68 -15.54
CA ILE A 92 1.67 8.43 -14.16
C ILE A 92 2.77 9.43 -13.78
N GLU A 93 2.48 10.25 -12.77
CA GLU A 93 3.45 11.14 -12.14
C GLU A 93 4.02 10.51 -10.87
N LEU A 94 5.32 10.72 -10.63
CA LEU A 94 5.99 10.24 -9.43
C LEU A 94 5.68 11.18 -8.27
N GLY A 95 5.50 10.64 -7.07
CA GLY A 95 5.23 11.48 -5.91
C GLY A 95 4.64 10.73 -4.73
N SER A 96 4.24 11.51 -3.74
CA SER A 96 3.47 11.05 -2.57
C SER A 96 2.17 11.84 -2.52
N PHE A 97 1.06 11.12 -2.44
CA PHE A 97 -0.29 11.68 -2.51
C PHE A 97 -1.07 11.26 -1.27
N SER A 98 -1.43 12.20 -0.41
CA SER A 98 -2.14 11.90 0.84
C SER A 98 -3.61 11.66 0.58
N PHE A 99 -4.09 10.44 0.86
CA PHE A 99 -5.47 10.02 0.57
C PHE A 99 -6.32 9.76 1.81
N LEU A 100 -5.67 9.70 2.98
CA LEU A 100 -6.34 9.40 4.24
C LEU A 100 -5.72 10.22 5.35
N THR A 101 -6.54 10.91 6.14
CA THR A 101 -6.12 11.60 7.36
C THR A 101 -6.98 11.16 8.54
N PHE A 102 -6.38 11.08 9.73
CA PHE A 102 -7.06 10.63 10.95
C PHE A 102 -6.37 11.20 12.21
N ALA A 103 -7.09 11.22 13.33
CA ALA A 103 -6.46 11.57 14.62
C ALA A 103 -5.64 10.41 15.19
N SER A 104 -6.09 9.17 14.98
CA SER A 104 -5.34 7.95 15.30
C SER A 104 -5.88 6.76 14.50
N ILE A 105 -5.11 5.69 14.45
CA ILE A 105 -5.41 4.50 13.66
C ILE A 105 -5.40 3.24 14.52
N ILE A 106 -6.30 2.31 14.20
CA ILE A 106 -6.35 0.96 14.74
C ILE A 106 -6.44 -0.02 13.58
N GLY A 107 -5.61 -1.06 13.61
CA GLY A 107 -5.60 -2.09 12.57
C GLY A 107 -4.93 -1.64 11.27
N SER A 108 -5.25 -2.35 10.20
CA SER A 108 -4.74 -2.12 8.84
C SER A 108 -5.76 -2.66 7.85
N PHE A 109 -5.68 -2.24 6.58
CA PHE A 109 -6.43 -2.92 5.53
C PHE A 109 -6.00 -4.40 5.43
N ASP A 110 -6.95 -5.30 5.20
CA ASP A 110 -6.68 -6.73 4.99
C ASP A 110 -6.12 -6.99 3.58
N SER A 111 -6.51 -6.15 2.62
CA SER A 111 -6.05 -6.20 1.23
C SER A 111 -5.93 -4.79 0.64
N ILE A 112 -4.92 -4.59 -0.20
CA ILE A 112 -4.72 -3.36 -0.96
C ILE A 112 -4.67 -3.74 -2.44
N ILE A 113 -5.57 -3.17 -3.23
CA ILE A 113 -5.63 -3.33 -4.68
C ILE A 113 -4.99 -2.10 -5.31
N MET A 114 -3.88 -2.34 -6.01
CA MET A 114 -3.11 -1.31 -6.71
C MET A 114 -3.32 -1.44 -8.22
N PRO A 115 -3.33 -0.32 -8.96
CA PRO A 115 -3.22 -0.39 -10.40
C PRO A 115 -1.82 -0.88 -10.79
N THR A 116 -1.68 -1.38 -12.02
CA THR A 116 -0.41 -1.90 -12.53
C THR A 116 -0.01 -1.16 -13.80
N PHE A 117 1.15 -0.49 -13.76
CA PHE A 117 1.70 0.24 -14.88
C PHE A 117 3.16 -0.14 -15.08
N SER A 118 3.54 -0.45 -16.33
CA SER A 118 4.92 -0.82 -16.65
C SER A 118 5.87 0.32 -16.30
N GLY A 119 6.89 0.04 -15.49
CA GLY A 119 7.90 1.01 -15.09
C GLY A 119 7.58 1.80 -13.83
N PHE A 120 6.45 1.52 -13.17
CA PHE A 120 6.05 2.18 -11.92
C PHE A 120 5.77 1.18 -10.80
N ASN A 121 6.17 1.55 -9.58
CA ASN A 121 5.81 0.87 -8.35
C ASN A 121 4.88 1.78 -7.53
N PHE A 122 3.90 1.17 -6.89
CA PHE A 122 2.95 1.82 -6.00
C PHE A 122 3.08 1.22 -4.60
N ASP A 123 3.08 2.08 -3.58
CA ASP A 123 3.14 1.66 -2.18
C ASP A 123 2.22 2.54 -1.32
N VAL A 124 1.82 2.04 -0.16
CA VAL A 124 1.10 2.82 0.85
C VAL A 124 1.97 3.02 2.07
N VAL A 125 2.23 4.28 2.41
CA VAL A 125 3.02 4.65 3.58
C VAL A 125 2.12 5.30 4.61
N PHE A 126 2.06 4.70 5.81
CA PHE A 126 1.36 5.27 6.95
C PHE A 126 2.29 6.15 7.79
N GLY A 127 1.81 7.35 8.11
CA GLY A 127 2.34 8.20 9.18
C GLY A 127 1.49 8.12 10.45
N ASP A 128 1.79 8.95 11.43
CA ASP A 128 1.06 8.97 12.71
C ASP A 128 -0.40 9.43 12.56
N THR A 129 -0.70 10.28 11.57
CA THR A 129 -2.02 10.91 11.36
C THR A 129 -2.47 10.94 9.90
N PHE A 130 -1.78 10.20 9.02
CA PHE A 130 -2.08 10.18 7.59
C PHE A 130 -1.65 8.86 6.93
N ALA A 131 -2.13 8.62 5.72
CA ALA A 131 -1.58 7.62 4.81
C ALA A 131 -1.45 8.20 3.39
N ASP A 132 -0.32 7.91 2.76
CA ASP A 132 0.03 8.38 1.43
C ASP A 132 0.14 7.21 0.44
N LEU A 133 -0.34 7.44 -0.78
CA LEU A 133 0.03 6.66 -1.95
C LEU A 133 1.37 7.17 -2.46
N VAL A 134 2.37 6.31 -2.53
CA VAL A 134 3.72 6.65 -3.00
C VAL A 134 3.98 5.96 -4.34
N ILE A 135 4.32 6.75 -5.35
CA ILE A 135 4.58 6.31 -6.72
C ILE A 135 6.06 6.51 -7.04
N THR A 136 6.75 5.42 -7.38
CA THR A 136 8.18 5.42 -7.73
C THR A 136 8.42 4.69 -9.04
N THR A 137 9.62 4.82 -9.61
CA THR A 137 10.00 4.06 -10.81
C THR A 137 10.39 2.64 -10.46
N SER A 138 9.99 1.68 -11.29
CA SER A 138 10.48 0.31 -11.23
C SER A 138 11.81 0.22 -11.97
N VAL A 139 12.92 0.23 -11.22
CA VAL A 139 14.24 -0.06 -11.80
C VAL A 139 14.42 -1.58 -11.88
N VAL A 140 14.42 -2.12 -13.09
CA VAL A 140 14.90 -3.49 -13.34
C VAL A 140 16.41 -3.47 -13.24
N VAL A 141 16.96 -3.92 -12.12
CA VAL A 141 18.41 -4.15 -12.01
C VAL A 141 18.76 -5.39 -12.82
N GLY A 142 19.55 -5.22 -13.87
CA GLY A 142 20.13 -6.35 -14.59
C GLY A 142 21.05 -7.10 -13.62
N GLU A 143 20.76 -8.36 -13.35
CA GLU A 143 21.66 -9.22 -12.60
C GLU A 143 23.01 -9.25 -13.33
N VAL A 144 24.07 -8.82 -12.64
CA VAL A 144 25.42 -8.92 -13.18
C VAL A 144 25.76 -10.41 -13.25
N PRO A 145 26.14 -10.94 -14.43
CA PRO A 145 26.61 -12.31 -14.53
C PRO A 145 27.73 -12.51 -13.52
N VAL A 146 27.58 -13.50 -12.63
CA VAL A 146 28.57 -13.74 -11.57
C VAL A 146 29.95 -13.83 -12.23
N PRO A 147 30.93 -12.99 -11.84
CA PRO A 147 32.21 -12.95 -12.53
C PRO A 147 32.87 -14.32 -12.54
N ALA A 148 33.70 -14.59 -13.56
CA ALA A 148 34.53 -15.80 -13.66
C ALA A 148 35.39 -16.07 -12.40
N ALA A 149 35.51 -15.10 -11.49
CA ALA A 149 36.02 -15.28 -10.14
C ALA A 149 35.37 -16.46 -9.39
N LEU A 150 34.06 -16.69 -9.53
CA LEU A 150 33.41 -17.86 -8.90
C LEU A 150 34.00 -19.18 -9.42
N PHE A 151 34.38 -19.23 -10.70
CA PHE A 151 35.09 -20.37 -11.30
C PHE A 151 36.58 -20.43 -10.95
N LEU A 152 37.19 -19.34 -10.47
CA LEU A 152 38.60 -19.30 -10.05
C LEU A 152 38.80 -19.77 -8.59
N PHE A 153 37.78 -19.67 -7.74
CA PHE A 153 37.85 -20.19 -6.36
C PHE A 153 37.95 -21.72 -6.31
N GLY A 154 37.24 -22.43 -7.18
CA GLY A 154 37.31 -23.89 -7.30
C GLY A 154 38.73 -24.45 -7.48
N PRO A 155 39.47 -24.05 -8.54
CA PRO A 155 40.83 -24.53 -8.77
C PRO A 155 41.84 -23.95 -7.78
N ALA A 156 41.65 -22.70 -7.30
CA ALA A 156 42.56 -22.09 -6.32
C ALA A 156 42.53 -22.83 -4.97
N LEU A 157 41.34 -23.18 -4.45
CA LEU A 157 41.20 -23.99 -3.24
C LEU A 157 41.85 -25.37 -3.40
N LEU A 158 41.65 -26.03 -4.54
CA LEU A 158 42.29 -27.32 -4.83
C LEU A 158 43.82 -27.20 -4.93
N GLY A 159 44.33 -26.11 -5.51
CA GLY A 159 45.76 -25.78 -5.56
C GLY A 159 46.39 -25.64 -4.16
N PHE A 160 45.72 -24.94 -3.24
CA PHE A 160 46.21 -24.78 -1.86
C PHE A 160 46.23 -26.10 -1.07
N PHE A 161 45.23 -26.98 -1.25
CA PHE A 161 45.26 -28.31 -0.63
C PHE A 161 46.38 -29.20 -1.20
N GLY A 162 46.71 -29.08 -2.49
CA GLY A 162 47.84 -29.76 -3.11
C GLY A 162 49.21 -29.33 -2.55
N LEU A 163 49.40 -28.03 -2.33
CA LEU A 163 50.64 -27.47 -1.77
C LEU A 163 50.89 -27.93 -0.32
N ARG A 164 49.84 -28.07 0.50
CA ARG A 164 49.93 -28.57 1.87
C ARG A 164 50.49 -30.00 1.97
N ARG A 165 50.32 -30.81 0.91
CA ARG A 165 50.78 -32.20 0.88
C ARG A 165 52.28 -32.33 0.61
N LYS A 166 52.91 -31.36 -0.08
CA LYS A 166 54.36 -31.37 -0.35
C LYS A 166 55.21 -30.89 0.84
N ALA A 167 54.67 -30.08 1.73
CA ALA A 167 55.42 -29.54 2.88
C ALA A 167 55.84 -30.59 3.93
N LYS A 168 55.29 -31.82 3.88
CA LYS A 168 55.62 -32.90 4.83
C LYS A 168 56.75 -33.84 4.38
N ASN A 169 57.33 -33.66 3.19
CA ASN A 169 58.30 -34.61 2.62
C ASN A 169 59.77 -34.13 2.58
N SER A 170 60.14 -33.09 3.33
CA SER A 170 61.56 -32.72 3.52
C SER A 170 62.00 -32.99 4.96
N VAL A 171 62.37 -34.24 5.23
CA VAL A 171 63.37 -34.62 6.23
C VAL A 171 64.22 -35.73 5.61
N ALA A 172 65.46 -35.40 5.30
CA ALA A 172 66.60 -36.30 5.14
C ALA A 172 67.79 -35.59 5.77
#